data_AF-A0A6L6JHS8-F1
#
_entry.id   AF-A0A6L6JHS8-F1
#
_cell.length_a   1.000
_cell.length_b   1.000
_cell.length_c   1.000
_cell.angle_alpha   90.00
_cell.angle_beta   90.00
_cell.angle_gamma   90.00
#
_symmetry.space_group_name_H-M   'P 1'
#
loop_
_entity.id
_entity.type
_entity.pdbx_description
1 polymer ?
#
loop_
_entity_poly.entity_id
_entity_poly.type
_entity_poly.pdbx_seq_one_letter_code
_entity_poly.pdbx_strand_id
1 'polypeptide(L)'
;MERTPVILGLTRQAKLWGLPMPYMLAVASVTVLPFMWTSQHLILSLTFLALGPVWYGLARIAAAANPNGTQVLRVILQKTPPALNRSRRKGRRYV
;
A
#
# COMPACT_ATOMS: atom_id res chain seq x y z
N MET A 1 31.71 19.35 2.39
CA MET A 1 30.55 18.45 2.16
C MET A 1 29.32 19.32 2.04
N GLU A 2 28.86 19.58 0.82
CA GLU A 2 27.63 20.35 0.58
C GLU A 2 26.43 19.54 1.08
N ARG A 3 25.65 20.11 2.01
CA ARG A 3 24.40 19.49 2.47
C ARG A 3 23.27 20.08 1.65
N THR A 4 22.71 19.30 0.73
CA THR A 4 21.47 19.65 0.05
C THR A 4 20.37 19.86 1.09
N PRO A 5 19.64 20.99 1.09
CA PRO A 5 18.56 21.23 2.04
C PRO A 5 17.45 20.20 1.81
N VAL A 6 17.24 19.30 2.77
CA VAL A 6 16.14 18.33 2.73
C VAL A 6 14.89 19.03 3.22
N ILE A 7 13.98 19.34 2.29
CA ILE A 7 12.65 19.84 2.63
C ILE A 7 11.86 18.67 3.22
N LEU A 8 11.82 18.58 4.55
CA LEU A 8 11.14 17.52 5.30
C LEU A 8 9.65 17.35 4.91
N GLY A 9 9.02 18.42 4.43
CA GLY A 9 7.65 18.37 3.91
C GLY A 9 7.50 17.51 2.65
N LEU A 10 8.47 17.53 1.73
CA LEU A 10 8.43 16.75 0.48
C LEU A 10 8.82 15.29 0.68
N THR A 11 9.61 15.00 1.72
CA THR A 11 10.01 13.63 2.06
C THR A 11 9.00 12.92 2.95
N ARG A 12 8.08 13.66 3.57
CA ARG A 12 7.02 13.08 4.40
C ARG A 12 6.09 12.23 3.54
N GLN A 13 5.83 11.01 4.02
CA GLN A 13 4.88 10.10 3.41
C GLN A 13 3.52 10.79 3.25
N ALA A 14 2.98 10.79 2.03
CA ALA A 14 1.62 11.25 1.78
C ALA A 14 0.62 10.39 2.56
N LYS A 15 -0.33 11.04 3.23
CA LYS A 15 -1.39 10.41 4.01
C LYS A 15 -2.73 10.97 3.59
N LEU A 16 -3.74 10.11 3.47
CA LEU A 16 -5.14 10.49 3.34
C LEU A 16 -5.86 10.01 4.59
N TRP A 17 -6.62 10.91 5.24
CA TRP A 17 -7.41 10.60 6.43
C TRP A 17 -6.59 9.94 7.56
N GLY A 18 -5.31 10.30 7.65
CA GLY A 18 -4.39 9.77 8.68
C GLY A 18 -3.76 8.40 8.35
N LEU A 19 -4.09 7.80 7.20
CA LEU A 19 -3.53 6.53 6.74
C LEU A 19 -2.56 6.77 5.57
N PRO A 20 -1.39 6.10 5.51
CA PRO A 20 -0.46 6.28 4.39
C PRO A 20 -1.07 5.89 3.05
N MET A 21 -0.71 6.60 1.98
CA MET A 21 -1.30 6.43 0.64
C MET A 21 -1.42 4.98 0.14
N PRO A 22 -0.38 4.12 0.24
CA PRO A 22 -0.49 2.74 -0.23
C PRO A 22 -1.57 1.92 0.48
N TYR A 23 -1.75 2.12 1.78
CA TYR A 23 -2.80 1.44 2.55
C TYR A 23 -4.19 1.97 2.19
N MET A 24 -4.33 3.29 1.99
CA MET A 24 -5.59 3.87 1.51
C MET A 24 -5.96 3.35 0.13
N LEU A 25 -4.99 3.26 -0.78
CA LEU A 25 -5.20 2.67 -2.09
C LEU A 25 -5.63 1.21 -1.98
N ALA A 26 -5.01 0.41 -1.11
CA ALA A 26 -5.42 -0.96 -0.88
C ALA A 26 -6.88 -1.07 -0.37
N VAL A 27 -7.27 -0.23 0.60
CA VAL A 27 -8.66 -0.17 1.10
C VAL A 27 -9.63 0.21 -0.01
N ALA A 28 -9.29 1.26 -0.77
CA ALA A 28 -10.11 1.69 -1.91
C ALA A 28 -10.19 0.59 -2.98
N SER A 29 -9.11 -0.12 -3.26
CA SER A 29 -9.12 -1.23 -4.22
C SER A 29 -10.04 -2.36 -3.79
N VAL A 30 -9.99 -2.77 -2.52
CA VAL A 30 -10.84 -3.88 -2.00
C VAL A 30 -12.30 -3.45 -1.79
N THR A 31 -12.56 -2.15 -1.62
CA THR A 31 -13.93 -1.63 -1.42
C THR A 31 -14.58 -1.24 -2.75
N VAL A 32 -13.91 -0.36 -3.52
CA VAL A 32 -14.46 0.28 -4.72
C VAL A 32 -14.41 -0.64 -5.93
N LEU A 33 -13.35 -1.42 -6.16
CA LEU A 33 -13.29 -2.28 -7.35
C LEU A 33 -14.36 -3.38 -7.31
N PRO A 34 -14.57 -4.12 -6.20
CA PRO A 34 -15.67 -5.07 -6.13
C PRO A 34 -17.04 -4.40 -6.18
N PHE A 35 -17.20 -3.21 -5.57
CA PHE A 35 -18.42 -2.41 -5.68
C PHE A 35 -18.76 -2.11 -7.16
N MET A 36 -17.77 -1.66 -7.94
CA MET A 36 -17.94 -1.39 -9.37
C MET A 36 -18.24 -2.65 -10.17
N TRP A 37 -17.50 -3.73 -9.91
CA TRP A 37 -17.69 -5.03 -10.57
C TRP A 37 -19.08 -5.61 -10.31
N THR A 38 -19.59 -5.44 -9.09
CA THR A 38 -20.86 -6.02 -8.65
C THR A 38 -22.01 -5.02 -8.71
N SER A 39 -21.82 -3.89 -9.36
CA SER A 39 -22.79 -2.79 -9.47
C SER A 39 -24.16 -3.21 -10.03
N GLN A 40 -24.21 -4.27 -10.85
CA GLN A 40 -25.45 -4.86 -11.36
C GLN A 40 -26.29 -5.53 -10.25
N HIS A 41 -25.66 -5.98 -9.16
CA HIS A 41 -26.30 -6.62 -8.02
C HIS A 41 -26.29 -5.70 -6.81
N LEU A 42 -27.38 -4.96 -6.62
CA LEU A 42 -27.50 -3.91 -5.60
C LEU A 42 -27.10 -4.36 -4.19
N ILE A 43 -27.59 -5.52 -3.73
CA ILE A 43 -27.33 -6.06 -2.39
C ILE A 43 -25.84 -6.37 -2.19
N LEU A 44 -25.22 -6.98 -3.20
CA LEU A 44 -23.84 -7.41 -3.16
C LEU A 44 -22.89 -6.20 -3.21
N SER A 45 -23.20 -5.23 -4.07
CA SER A 45 -22.47 -3.98 -4.19
C SER A 45 -22.51 -3.16 -2.88
N LEU A 46 -23.69 -2.99 -2.27
CA LEU A 46 -23.81 -2.31 -0.97
C LEU A 46 -23.02 -2.99 0.13
N THR A 47 -22.92 -4.32 0.10
CA THR A 47 -22.15 -5.09 1.09
C THR A 47 -20.67 -4.73 1.03
N PHE A 48 -20.09 -4.62 -0.16
CA PHE A 48 -18.69 -4.20 -0.31
C PHE A 48 -18.46 -2.77 0.19
N LEU A 49 -19.38 -1.86 -0.10
CA LEU A 49 -19.30 -0.49 0.39
C LEU A 49 -19.41 -0.42 1.92
N ALA A 50 -20.34 -1.18 2.51
CA ALA A 50 -20.53 -1.29 3.96
C ALA A 50 -19.35 -1.94 4.69
N LEU A 51 -18.58 -2.80 4.01
CA LEU A 51 -17.33 -3.36 4.53
C LEU A 51 -16.15 -2.37 4.49
N GLY A 52 -16.28 -1.23 3.80
CA GLY A 52 -15.22 -0.21 3.69
C GLY A 52 -14.62 0.23 5.04
N PRO A 53 -15.44 0.58 6.06
CA PRO A 53 -14.94 0.90 7.41
C PRO A 53 -14.17 -0.24 8.07
N VAL A 54 -14.56 -1.49 7.83
CA VAL A 54 -13.87 -2.67 8.37
C VAL A 54 -12.48 -2.78 7.75
N TRP A 55 -12.38 -2.65 6.43
CA TRP A 55 -11.09 -2.64 5.71
C TRP A 55 -10.21 -1.47 6.16
N TYR A 56 -10.80 -0.30 6.36
CA TYR A 56 -10.08 0.86 6.89
C TYR A 56 -9.51 0.59 8.29
N GLY A 57 -10.31 0.02 9.19
CA GLY A 57 -9.86 -0.38 10.53
C GLY A 57 -8.68 -1.37 10.48
N LEU A 58 -8.79 -2.40 9.65
CA LEU A 58 -7.69 -3.36 9.44
C LEU A 58 -6.43 -2.68 8.90
N ALA A 59 -6.58 -1.77 7.94
CA ALA A 59 -5.45 -1.04 7.39
C ALA A 59 -4.80 -0.10 8.42
N ARG A 60 -5.58 0.49 9.34
CA ARG A 60 -5.06 1.28 10.47
C ARG A 60 -4.24 0.41 11.42
N ILE A 61 -4.71 -0.79 11.74
CA ILE A 61 -3.97 -1.75 12.58
C ILE A 61 -2.68 -2.17 11.89
N ALA A 62 -2.73 -2.50 10.59
CA ALA A 62 -1.54 -2.89 9.83
C ALA A 62 -0.51 -1.76 9.73
N ALA A 63 -0.96 -0.52 9.52
CA ALA A 63 -0.10 0.66 9.49
C ALA A 63 0.51 0.99 10.86
N ALA A 64 -0.22 0.73 11.95
CA ALA A 64 0.29 0.87 13.31
C ALA A 64 1.32 -0.20 13.67
N ALA A 65 1.11 -1.45 13.23
CA ALA A 65 2.05 -2.54 13.43
C ALA A 65 3.38 -2.32 12.68
N ASN A 66 3.34 -1.71 11.49
CA ASN A 66 4.52 -1.46 10.66
C ASN A 66 4.56 -0.01 10.13
N PRO A 67 5.05 0.96 10.92
CA PRO A 67 5.03 2.37 10.53
C PRO A 67 5.88 2.69 9.28
N ASN A 68 6.93 1.90 9.04
CA ASN A 68 7.83 2.05 7.88
C ASN A 68 7.46 1.12 6.71
N GLY A 69 6.34 0.40 6.79
CA GLY A 69 5.96 -0.61 5.79
C GLY A 69 5.90 -0.06 4.36
N THR A 70 5.46 1.19 4.20
CA THR A 70 5.44 1.86 2.89
C THR A 70 6.83 2.11 2.31
N GLN A 71 7.78 2.49 3.16
CA GLN A 71 9.16 2.75 2.75
C GLN A 71 9.86 1.43 2.39
N VAL A 72 9.62 0.38 3.16
CA VAL A 72 10.13 -0.97 2.87
C VAL A 72 9.57 -1.45 1.52
N LEU A 73 8.26 -1.34 1.31
CA LEU A 73 7.64 -1.72 0.04
C LEU A 73 8.24 -0.95 -1.14
N ARG A 74 8.46 0.36 -0.99
CA ARG A 74 9.12 1.19 -2.00
C ARG A 74 10.54 0.70 -2.30
N VAL A 75 11.35 0.41 -1.27
CA VAL A 75 12.72 -0.08 -1.46
C VAL A 75 12.72 -1.44 -2.13
N ILE A 76 11.83 -2.37 -1.74
CA ILE A 76 11.69 -3.66 -2.39
C ILE A 76 11.35 -3.46 -3.87
N LEU A 77 10.33 -2.68 -4.21
CA LEU A 77 9.93 -2.47 -5.60
C LEU A 77 11.00 -1.74 -6.44
N GLN A 78 11.76 -0.81 -5.86
CA GLN A 78 12.75 0.00 -6.60
C GLN A 78 14.15 -0.62 -6.66
N LYS A 79 14.61 -1.23 -5.56
CA LYS A 79 15.99 -1.72 -5.40
C LYS A 79 16.08 -3.23 -5.48
N THR A 80 15.03 -3.96 -5.13
CA THR A 80 15.05 -5.44 -5.10
C THR A 80 13.73 -6.01 -5.63
N PRO A 81 13.32 -5.67 -6.87
CA PRO A 81 12.04 -6.12 -7.39
C PRO A 81 12.03 -7.66 -7.42
N PRO A 82 10.96 -8.30 -6.92
CA PRO A 82 10.86 -9.75 -6.94
C PRO A 82 10.87 -10.23 -8.40
N ALA A 83 11.80 -11.14 -8.74
CA ALA A 83 11.85 -11.72 -10.06
C ALA A 83 10.61 -12.61 -10.29
N LEU A 84 9.75 -12.23 -11.23
CA LEU A 84 8.52 -12.95 -11.62
C LEU A 84 8.76 -14.41 -12.05
N ASN A 85 9.99 -14.75 -12.47
CA ASN A 85 10.37 -16.09 -12.90
C ASN A 85 11.64 -16.53 -12.16
N ARG A 86 11.46 -17.23 -11.02
CA ARG A 86 12.55 -17.69 -10.15
C ARG A 86 13.16 -19.04 -10.55
N SER A 87 13.08 -19.45 -11.82
CA SER A 87 13.81 -20.66 -12.28
C SER A 87 15.31 -20.43 -12.52
N ARG A 88 15.80 -19.18 -12.54
CA ARG A 88 17.23 -18.89 -12.72
C ARG A 88 17.66 -17.74 -11.82
N ARG A 89 18.35 -18.05 -10.72
CA ARG A 89 19.62 -17.39 -10.35
C ARG A 89 20.19 -18.01 -9.08
N LYS A 90 21.21 -18.85 -9.29
CA LYS A 90 22.27 -19.13 -8.33
C LYS A 90 22.80 -17.80 -7.78
N GLY A 91 22.84 -17.69 -6.45
CA GLY A 91 23.72 -16.80 -5.68
C GLY A 91 23.70 -15.32 -6.06
N ARG A 92 22.99 -14.50 -5.29
CA ARG A 92 23.42 -13.12 -5.09
C ARG A 92 23.64 -12.86 -3.61
N ARG A 93 24.92 -12.74 -3.27
CA ARG A 93 25.46 -12.23 -2.01
C ARG A 93 25.13 -10.74 -1.99
N TYR A 94 24.38 -10.30 -0.98
CA TYR A 94 24.18 -8.88 -0.72
C TYR A 94 25.40 -8.40 0.07
N VAL A 95 26.13 -7.44 -0.50
CA VAL A 95 27.15 -6.62 0.18
C VAL A 95 26.60 -5.22 0.26
#